data_AF-A0A4U9XYX6-F1
#
_entry.id   AF-A0A4U9XYX6-F1
#
_cell.length_a   1.000
_cell.length_b   1.000
_cell.length_c   1.000
_cell.angle_alpha   90.00
_cell.angle_beta   90.00
_cell.angle_gamma   90.00
#
_symmetry.space_group_name_H-M   'P 1'
#
loop_
_entity.id
_entity.type
_entity.pdbx_description
1 polymer ?
#
loop_
_entity_poly.entity_id
_entity_poly.type
_entity_poly.pdbx_seq_one_letter_code
_entity_poly.pdbx_strand_id
1 'polypeptide(L)' 'MGFDKQIVIDGLKRTVEQNEEKIIEYSKPCDSRKRRIRALERDLLKKKNKELKKKVKELEDDGRFKAKN' A
#
# COMPACT_ATOMS: atom_id res chain seq x y z
N MET A 1 -21.08 -0.48 16.06
CA MET A 1 -19.75 0.18 15.99
C MET A 1 -19.47 0.48 14.53
N GLY A 2 -19.59 1.74 14.11
CA GLY A 2 -19.26 2.13 12.74
C GLY A 2 -17.75 2.18 12.60
N PHE A 3 -17.18 1.41 11.68
CA PHE A 3 -15.78 1.60 11.31
C PHE A 3 -15.65 2.99 10.71
N ASP A 4 -14.94 3.88 11.40
CA ASP A 4 -14.67 5.20 10.89
C ASP A 4 -13.88 5.04 9.59
N LYS A 5 -14.36 5.66 8.51
CA LYS A 5 -13.72 5.60 7.19
C LYS A 5 -12.27 6.07 7.29
N GLN A 6 -11.99 6.99 8.22
CA GLN A 6 -10.65 7.46 8.50
C GLN A 6 -9.73 6.34 9.01
N ILE A 7 -10.20 5.49 9.93
CA ILE A 7 -9.43 4.35 10.46
C ILE A 7 -9.07 3.37 9.34
N VAL A 8 -9.98 3.15 8.38
CA VAL A 8 -9.72 2.30 7.22
C VAL A 8 -8.65 2.92 6.32
N ILE A 9 -8.76 4.21 6.01
CA ILE A 9 -7.77 4.94 5.20
C ILE A 9 -6.39 4.91 5.85
N ASP A 10 -6.32 5.18 7.16
CA ASP A 10 -5.06 5.19 7.91
C ASP A 10 -4.43 3.79 7.97
N GLY A 11 -5.26 2.73 8.12
CA GLY A 11 -4.81 1.35 8.05
C GLY A 11 -4.22 0.98 6.68
N LEU A 12 -4.83 1.45 5.59
CA LEU A 12 -4.31 1.25 4.23
C LEU A 12 -3.01 2.02 4.01
N LYS A 13 -2.90 3.27 4.47
CA LYS A 13 -1.67 4.08 4.40
C LYS A 13 -0.53 3.42 5.16
N ARG A 14 -0.77 2.96 6.39
CA ARG A 14 0.21 2.21 7.19
C ARG A 14 0.70 0.93 6.50
N THR A 15 -0.21 0.22 5.83
CA THR A 15 0.16 -0.98 5.06
C THR A 15 1.07 -0.65 3.88
N VAL A 16 0.82 0.48 3.21
CA VAL A 16 1.67 0.97 2.11
C VAL A 16 3.08 1.29 2.62
N GLU A 17 3.20 1.99 3.74
CA GLU A 17 4.49 2.33 4.36
C GLU A 17 5.30 1.07 4.70
N GLN A 18 4.69 0.09 5.37
CA GLN A 18 5.32 -1.19 5.68
C GLN A 18 5.80 -1.94 4.42
N ASN A 19 5.04 -1.85 3.33
CA ASN A 19 5.46 -2.45 2.06
C ASN A 19 6.61 -1.69 1.42
N GLU A 20 6.66 -0.35 1.54
CA GLU A 20 7.77 0.47 1.04
C GLU A 20 9.07 0.17 1.80
N GLU A 21 9.01 0.00 3.13
CA GLU A 21 10.15 -0.46 3.93
C GLU A 21 10.69 -1.81 3.46
N LYS A 22 9.80 -2.79 3.21
CA LYS A 22 10.18 -4.11 2.66
C LYS A 22 10.79 -3.99 1.27
N ILE A 23 10.28 -3.11 0.41
CA ILE A 23 10.85 -2.87 -0.92
C ILE A 23 12.28 -2.34 -0.81
N ILE A 24 12.54 -1.42 0.12
CA ILE A 24 13.89 -0.87 0.39
C ILE A 24 14.80 -2.00 0.89
N GLU A 25 14.35 -2.80 1.85
CA GLU A 25 15.11 -3.94 2.38
C GLU A 25 15.49 -4.93 1.28
N TYR A 26 14.54 -5.30 0.44
CA TYR A 26 14.76 -6.24 -0.67
C TYR A 26 15.58 -5.66 -1.81
N SER A 27 15.78 -4.35 -1.83
CA SER A 27 16.66 -3.68 -2.78
C SER A 27 18.12 -3.68 -2.36
N LYS A 28 18.41 -4.03 -1.11
CA LYS A 28 19.78 -4.25 -0.66
C LYS A 28 20.38 -5.50 -1.32
N PRO A 29 21.71 -5.53 -1.54
CA PRO A 29 22.40 -6.72 -2.03
C PRO A 29 22.06 -7.96 -1.21
N CYS A 30 21.94 -9.10 -1.87
CA CYS A 30 21.60 -10.37 -1.24
C CYS A 30 22.25 -11.52 -2.00
N ASP A 31 22.28 -12.70 -1.36
CA ASP A 31 22.68 -13.96 -1.96
C ASP A 31 22.04 -14.17 -3.34
N SER A 32 22.84 -14.66 -4.30
CA SER A 32 22.39 -14.96 -5.66
C SER A 32 21.14 -15.85 -5.69
N ARG A 33 21.05 -16.83 -4.77
CA ARG A 33 19.91 -17.74 -4.61
C ARG A 33 18.60 -17.02 -4.24
N LYS A 34 18.69 -15.96 -3.42
CA LYS A 34 17.52 -15.21 -2.94
C LYS A 34 17.17 -14.02 -3.83
N ARG A 35 18.09 -13.60 -4.71
CA ARG A 35 17.94 -12.42 -5.58
C ARG A 35 16.67 -12.48 -6.42
N ARG A 36 16.37 -13.63 -7.04
CA ARG A 36 15.17 -13.80 -7.88
C ARG A 36 13.88 -13.68 -7.07
N ILE A 37 13.82 -14.32 -5.90
CA ILE A 37 12.65 -14.28 -5.02
C ILE A 37 12.41 -12.84 -4.54
N ARG A 38 13.45 -12.15 -4.05
CA ARG A 38 13.34 -10.74 -3.64
C ARG A 38 12.94 -9.80 -4.76
N ALA A 39 13.38 -10.05 -6.00
CA ALA A 39 12.93 -9.27 -7.16
C ALA A 39 11.42 -9.43 -7.39
N LEU A 40 10.92 -10.67 -7.42
CA LEU A 40 9.50 -10.97 -7.58
C LEU A 40 8.65 -10.37 -6.45
N GLU A 41 9.11 -10.49 -5.21
CA GLU A 41 8.41 -9.91 -4.05
C GLU A 41 8.36 -8.37 -4.13
N ARG A 42 9.45 -7.70 -4.53
CA ARG A 42 9.43 -6.24 -4.74
C ARG A 42 8.43 -5.83 -5.81
N ASP A 43 8.40 -6.52 -6.94
CA ASP A 43 7.49 -6.18 -8.04
C ASP A 43 6.04 -6.39 -7.63
N LEU A 44 5.76 -7.47 -6.88
CA LEU A 44 4.45 -7.71 -6.29
C LEU A 44 4.05 -6.62 -5.30
N LEU A 45 4.95 -6.22 -4.39
CA LEU A 45 4.69 -5.17 -3.41
C LEU A 45 4.45 -3.82 -4.08
N LYS A 46 5.20 -3.47 -5.13
CA LYS A 46 4.96 -2.25 -5.94
C LYS A 46 3.57 -2.26 -6.56
N LYS A 47 3.14 -3.39 -7.14
CA LYS A 47 1.79 -3.52 -7.73
C LYS A 47 0.71 -3.36 -6.66
N LYS A 48 0.85 -4.04 -5.51
CA LYS A 48 -0.07 -3.92 -4.38
C LYS A 48 -0.16 -2.49 -3.85
N ASN A 49 0.98 -1.80 -3.69
CA ASN A 49 0.98 -0.42 -3.23
C ASN A 49 0.26 0.52 -4.21
N LYS A 50 0.38 0.30 -5.53
CA LYS A 50 -0.37 1.06 -6.53
C LYS A 50 -1.89 0.86 -6.37
N GLU A 51 -2.33 -0.36 -6.11
CA GLU A 51 -3.74 -0.68 -5.89
C GLU A 51 -4.26 -0.11 -4.55
N LEU A 52 -3.48 -0.22 -3.47
CA LEU A 52 -3.84 0.34 -2.17
C LEU A 52 -3.95 1.88 -2.23
N LYS A 53 -3.00 2.55 -2.88
CA LYS A 53 -3.04 4.02 -3.08
C LYS A 53 -4.28 4.45 -3.88
N LYS A 54 -4.70 3.66 -4.89
CA LYS A 54 -5.96 3.91 -5.61
C LYS A 54 -7.18 3.75 -4.69
N LYS A 55 -7.25 2.68 -3.91
CA LYS A 55 -8.35 2.46 -2.95
C LYS A 55 -8.44 3.56 -1.90
N VAL A 56 -7.31 4.04 -1.39
CA VAL A 56 -7.27 5.20 -0.48
C VAL A 56 -7.88 6.42 -1.16
N LYS A 57 -7.47 6.72 -2.40
CA LYS A 57 -8.00 7.85 -3.15
C LYS A 57 -9.51 7.72 -3.41
N GLU A 58 -9.98 6.54 -3.80
CA GLU A 58 -11.42 6.27 -4.00
C GLU A 58 -12.21 6.47 -2.71
N LEU A 59 -11.70 6.01 -1.56
CA LEU A 59 -12.34 6.20 -0.25
C LEU A 59 -12.35 7.66 0.21
N GLU A 60 -11.28 8.41 -0.09
CA GLU A 60 -11.20 9.86 0.18
C GLU A 60 -12.15 10.66 -0.75
N ASP A 61 -12.23 10.30 -2.04
CA ASP A 61 -13.09 10.95 -3.03
C ASP A 61 -14.59 10.59 -2.85
N ASP A 62 -14.94 9.37 -2.44
CA ASP A 62 -16.31 8.97 -2.04
C ASP A 62 -16.83 9.79 -0.84
N GLY A 63 -15.93 10.35 -0.04
CA GLY A 63 -16.25 11.30 1.03
C GLY A 63 -16.62 12.70 0.51
N ARG A 64 -16.10 13.13 -0.64
CA ARG A 64 -16.37 14.46 -1.23
C ARG A 64 -17.75 14.59 -1.87
N PHE A 65 -18.32 13.50 -2.40
CA PHE A 65 -19.61 13.57 -3.12
C PHE A 65 -20.82 13.79 -2.20
N LYS A 66 -20.68 13.58 -0.88
CA LYS A 66 -21.78 13.78 0.09
C LYS A 66 -21.83 15.16 0.76
N ALA A 67 -20.95 16.10 0.36
CA ALA A 67 -20.95 17.48 0.87
C ALA A 67 -21.62 18.48 -0.11
N LYS A 68 -22.52 18.01 -0.97
CA LYS A 68 -23.49 18.85 -1.70
C LYS A 68 -24.90 18.51 -1.22
N ASN A 69 -25.28 19.07 -0.08
CA ASN A 69 -26.68 19.35 0.25
C ASN A 69 -26.74 20.49 1.25
#